data_AF-A0A1H1YAZ0-F1
#
_entry.id   AF-A0A1H1YAZ0-F1
#
_cell.length_a   1.000
_cell.length_b   1.000
_cell.length_c   1.000
_cell.angle_alpha   90.00
_cell.angle_beta   90.00
_cell.angle_gamma   90.00
#
_symmetry.space_group_name_H-M   'P 1'
#
loop_
_entity.id
_entity.type
_entity.pdbx_description
1 polymer ?
#
loop_
_entity_poly.entity_id
_entity_poly.type
_entity_poly.pdbx_seq_one_letter_code
_entity_poly.pdbx_strand_id
1 'polypeptide(L)'
;MRRAIARIGKSLSSSVKGYAYAPALRNAARKVLTSERADPIRTAMEKRGLAGHINRYTSETLPTGQFFAKLTINDWERFNGQSFRLRQGDRVVYGNEIEPPAKGFPLEYRNFVVTSSNKADFQLDIDSGYTLQIGHGTFSTPQQREYDKKYGVRQHGNVFYSLRGNTTSPSKVIVTFPGFGPSTSRISYAVSYLKDLTDSELADTLMICFQDRYLAAGSYMLVDSAGRSVIDEVNAVIDGYMQKHDIDDSQMLMFGASKGGSIAVQYADRFPKAQLLLAVPQMHLRYYLNKPFFRDNLFKQDGLHDVPQPETLLRKYFSEGRTVHYFYTLEDEQSNFSLIETIADVENLTKYRFDGKHGDVARKALPTMMGIIRRFLRDKDDSHKLPVLSDRIFLGEHSVGYQARIDDEQATHLPANWYLQGRLGRTRFMQNLTDHHYPFIKYTNDKQRLSPDIDYLAAIDSIVALDRDGRKWEGDVSGFNELPTDSPGYIATAVPKLQVETSGPHEHTIVSHDKVASIHYVSRRGLGSDDCIEVHIVEDLNYFDLNGACRETTARFVAAVETTQVDELVELFVSRLHIVSACESVAIRYDPSYSELLSSGLFTSSSQFDDSDASLSSTRH
;
A
#
# COMPACT_ATOMS: atom_id res chain seq x y z
N MET A 1 -56.82 2.48 -18.22
CA MET A 1 -56.10 1.46 -19.03
C MET A 1 -54.59 1.70 -19.16
N ARG A 2 -54.11 2.84 -19.69
CA ARG A 2 -52.65 3.11 -19.85
C ARG A 2 -51.81 3.01 -18.57
N ARG A 3 -52.33 3.47 -17.41
CA ARG A 3 -51.66 3.32 -16.10
C ARG A 3 -51.61 1.87 -15.59
N ALA A 4 -52.60 1.05 -15.93
CA ALA A 4 -52.66 -0.36 -15.54
C ALA A 4 -51.71 -1.22 -16.41
N ILE A 5 -51.65 -0.94 -17.72
CA ILE A 5 -50.70 -1.58 -18.65
C ILE A 5 -49.26 -1.20 -18.29
N ALA A 6 -48.99 0.05 -17.88
CA ALA A 6 -47.67 0.47 -17.39
C ALA A 6 -47.28 -0.19 -16.06
N ARG A 7 -48.24 -0.41 -15.14
CA ARG A 7 -48.01 -1.15 -13.88
C ARG A 7 -47.77 -2.64 -14.12
N ILE A 8 -48.54 -3.27 -15.01
CA ILE A 8 -48.38 -4.67 -15.40
C ILE A 8 -47.05 -4.87 -16.14
N GLY A 9 -46.69 -3.96 -17.05
CA GLY A 9 -45.38 -3.96 -17.73
C GLY A 9 -44.21 -3.74 -16.78
N LYS A 10 -44.32 -2.82 -15.80
CA LYS A 10 -43.33 -2.66 -14.73
C LYS A 10 -43.20 -3.93 -13.87
N SER A 11 -44.32 -4.51 -13.43
CA SER A 11 -44.39 -5.73 -12.61
C SER A 11 -43.86 -6.98 -13.31
N LEU A 12 -44.19 -7.18 -14.60
CA LEU A 12 -43.63 -8.24 -15.43
C LEU A 12 -42.13 -8.01 -15.67
N SER A 13 -41.70 -6.77 -15.94
CA SER A 13 -40.28 -6.46 -16.10
C SER A 13 -39.47 -6.66 -14.81
N SER A 14 -40.05 -6.37 -13.64
CA SER A 14 -39.40 -6.58 -12.34
C SER A 14 -39.37 -8.05 -11.96
N SER A 15 -40.41 -8.82 -12.27
CA SER A 15 -40.48 -10.26 -12.01
C SER A 15 -39.54 -11.05 -12.93
N VAL A 16 -39.49 -10.71 -14.22
CA VAL A 16 -38.55 -11.29 -15.19
C VAL A 16 -37.11 -10.93 -14.84
N LYS A 17 -36.85 -9.69 -14.39
CA LYS A 17 -35.53 -9.31 -13.84
C LYS A 17 -35.21 -10.08 -12.56
N GLY A 18 -36.16 -10.20 -11.62
CA GLY A 18 -35.97 -10.97 -10.38
C GLY A 18 -35.60 -12.43 -10.64
N TYR A 19 -36.23 -13.07 -11.63
CA TYR A 19 -35.90 -14.43 -12.04
C TYR A 19 -34.55 -14.51 -12.79
N ALA A 20 -34.28 -13.58 -13.71
CA ALA A 20 -33.02 -13.55 -14.45
C ALA A 20 -31.81 -13.29 -13.54
N TYR A 21 -31.98 -12.50 -12.47
CA TYR A 21 -30.92 -12.22 -11.49
C TYR A 21 -30.98 -13.14 -10.25
N ALA A 22 -31.74 -14.25 -10.31
CA ALA A 22 -31.75 -15.22 -9.23
C ALA A 22 -30.32 -15.79 -9.01
N PRO A 23 -29.83 -15.85 -7.75
CA PRO A 23 -28.43 -16.21 -7.46
C PRO A 23 -27.95 -17.50 -8.13
N ALA A 24 -28.75 -18.57 -8.10
CA ALA A 24 -28.39 -19.87 -8.66
C ALA A 24 -28.18 -19.83 -10.19
N LEU A 25 -29.14 -19.24 -10.91
CA LEU A 25 -29.09 -19.07 -12.37
C LEU A 25 -27.91 -18.19 -12.79
N ARG A 26 -27.71 -17.09 -12.06
CA ARG A 26 -26.62 -16.15 -12.33
C ARG A 26 -25.25 -16.78 -12.06
N ASN A 27 -25.08 -17.48 -10.96
CA ASN A 27 -23.81 -18.16 -10.64
C ASN A 27 -23.49 -19.25 -11.68
N ALA A 28 -24.48 -20.05 -12.09
CA ALA A 28 -24.29 -21.06 -13.13
C ALA A 28 -23.91 -20.42 -14.46
N ALA A 29 -24.65 -19.39 -14.89
CA ALA A 29 -24.38 -18.72 -16.15
C ALA A 29 -23.06 -17.93 -16.12
N ARG A 30 -22.69 -17.36 -14.98
CA ARG A 30 -21.37 -16.74 -14.75
C ARG A 30 -20.26 -17.76 -14.96
N LYS A 31 -20.32 -18.91 -14.29
CA LYS A 31 -19.32 -19.99 -14.42
C LYS A 31 -19.11 -20.41 -15.88
N VAL A 32 -20.21 -20.48 -16.64
CA VAL A 32 -20.15 -20.79 -18.08
C VAL A 32 -19.56 -19.63 -18.88
N LEU A 33 -20.08 -18.41 -18.73
CA LEU A 33 -19.71 -17.23 -19.52
C LEU A 33 -18.32 -16.67 -19.21
N THR A 34 -17.76 -16.94 -18.03
CA THR A 34 -16.39 -16.55 -17.67
C THR A 34 -15.38 -17.66 -17.90
N SER A 35 -15.77 -18.78 -18.53
CA SER A 35 -14.82 -19.82 -18.94
C SER A 35 -14.14 -19.45 -20.26
N GLU A 36 -12.91 -19.91 -20.48
CA GLU A 36 -12.20 -19.70 -21.76
C GLU A 36 -13.00 -20.21 -22.97
N ARG A 37 -13.77 -21.30 -22.78
CA ARG A 37 -14.62 -21.88 -23.83
C ARG A 37 -15.76 -20.96 -24.28
N ALA A 38 -16.12 -19.95 -23.48
CA ALA A 38 -17.18 -19.00 -23.79
C ALA A 38 -16.69 -17.74 -24.53
N ASP A 39 -15.38 -17.61 -24.81
CA ASP A 39 -14.80 -16.47 -25.53
C ASP A 39 -15.48 -16.14 -26.87
N PRO A 40 -15.77 -17.14 -27.74
CA PRO A 40 -16.46 -16.87 -29.01
C PRO A 40 -17.86 -16.28 -28.78
N ILE A 41 -18.58 -16.78 -27.76
CA ILE A 41 -19.94 -16.34 -27.42
C ILE A 41 -19.90 -14.91 -26.88
N ARG A 42 -18.98 -14.62 -25.94
CA ARG A 42 -18.77 -13.26 -25.41
C ARG A 42 -18.48 -12.29 -26.54
N THR A 43 -17.50 -12.61 -27.37
CA THR A 43 -17.11 -11.78 -28.53
C THR A 43 -18.29 -11.52 -29.47
N ALA A 44 -19.11 -12.53 -29.75
CA ALA A 44 -20.29 -12.37 -30.60
C ALA A 44 -21.36 -11.45 -29.96
N MET A 45 -21.60 -11.58 -28.66
CA MET A 45 -22.54 -10.71 -27.93
C MET A 45 -22.02 -9.27 -27.79
N GLU A 46 -20.71 -9.08 -27.60
CA GLU A 46 -20.07 -7.77 -27.59
C GLU A 46 -20.19 -7.05 -28.94
N LYS A 47 -19.97 -7.77 -30.06
CA LYS A 47 -20.19 -7.25 -31.42
C LYS A 47 -21.63 -6.79 -31.66
N ARG A 48 -22.60 -7.32 -30.91
CA ARG A 48 -24.02 -6.91 -30.92
C ARG A 48 -24.32 -5.76 -29.95
N GLY A 49 -23.30 -5.16 -29.32
CA GLY A 49 -23.47 -4.06 -28.36
C GLY A 49 -23.93 -4.50 -26.97
N LEU A 50 -23.94 -5.81 -26.66
CA LEU A 50 -24.46 -6.34 -25.39
C LEU A 50 -23.40 -6.45 -24.28
N ALA A 51 -22.18 -5.96 -24.51
CA ALA A 51 -21.05 -6.06 -23.58
C ALA A 51 -21.40 -5.61 -22.14
N GLY A 52 -22.08 -4.46 -22.01
CA GLY A 52 -22.48 -3.94 -20.70
C GLY A 52 -23.52 -4.81 -19.98
N HIS A 53 -24.40 -5.48 -20.73
CA HIS A 53 -25.37 -6.41 -20.18
C HIS A 53 -24.72 -7.71 -19.71
N ILE A 54 -23.75 -8.22 -20.49
CA ILE A 54 -22.95 -9.40 -20.11
C ILE A 54 -22.21 -9.10 -18.83
N ASN A 55 -21.42 -8.01 -18.77
CA ASN A 55 -20.62 -7.67 -17.60
C ASN A 55 -21.47 -7.52 -16.34
N ARG A 56 -22.64 -6.87 -16.46
CA ARG A 56 -23.57 -6.75 -15.34
C ARG A 56 -24.12 -8.11 -14.92
N TYR A 57 -24.41 -8.99 -15.87
CA TYR A 57 -24.93 -10.32 -15.58
C TYR A 57 -23.86 -11.26 -14.99
N THR A 58 -22.60 -11.16 -15.44
CA THR A 58 -21.46 -11.97 -15.01
C THR A 58 -20.69 -11.37 -13.83
N SER A 59 -21.10 -10.22 -13.31
CA SER A 59 -20.55 -9.71 -12.06
C SER A 59 -20.92 -10.64 -10.89
N GLU A 60 -20.18 -10.49 -9.80
CA GLU A 60 -20.40 -11.23 -8.57
C GLU A 60 -21.80 -11.02 -8.01
N THR A 61 -22.34 -12.08 -7.42
CA THR A 61 -23.63 -12.08 -6.77
C THR A 61 -23.45 -11.58 -5.34
N LEU A 62 -24.10 -10.46 -5.02
CA LEU A 62 -24.17 -9.93 -3.66
C LEU A 62 -25.19 -10.73 -2.81
N PRO A 63 -25.07 -10.71 -1.48
CA PRO A 63 -26.08 -11.24 -0.56
C PRO A 63 -27.48 -10.68 -0.87
N THR A 64 -28.52 -11.47 -0.54
CA THR A 64 -29.91 -11.03 -0.71
C THR A 64 -30.16 -9.71 -0.01
N GLY A 65 -30.78 -8.75 -0.72
CA GLY A 65 -31.03 -7.42 -0.19
C GLY A 65 -29.88 -6.43 -0.38
N GLN A 66 -28.76 -6.84 -0.97
CA GLN A 66 -27.66 -5.94 -1.32
C GLN A 66 -27.59 -5.64 -2.82
N PHE A 67 -27.12 -4.44 -3.15
CA PHE A 67 -27.07 -3.92 -4.50
C PHE A 67 -25.77 -3.14 -4.72
N PHE A 68 -25.31 -3.09 -5.97
CA PHE A 68 -24.27 -2.15 -6.37
C PHE A 68 -24.90 -0.78 -6.59
N ALA A 69 -24.16 0.26 -6.24
CA ALA A 69 -24.54 1.64 -6.49
C ALA A 69 -23.46 2.41 -7.27
N LYS A 70 -23.93 3.44 -7.97
CA LYS A 70 -23.13 4.48 -8.60
C LYS A 70 -23.68 5.85 -8.20
N LEU A 71 -22.82 6.67 -7.61
CA LEU A 71 -23.10 8.06 -7.26
C LEU A 71 -22.43 8.98 -8.28
N THR A 72 -23.18 9.95 -8.78
CA THR A 72 -22.67 11.06 -9.59
C THR A 72 -22.96 12.37 -8.87
N ILE A 73 -21.93 13.18 -8.60
CA ILE A 73 -22.07 14.52 -7.99
C ILE A 73 -21.97 15.55 -9.12
N ASN A 74 -23.01 16.35 -9.32
CA ASN A 74 -23.15 17.20 -10.51
C ASN A 74 -22.43 18.56 -10.37
N ASP A 75 -22.41 19.13 -9.18
CA ASP A 75 -21.77 20.41 -8.85
C ASP A 75 -20.59 20.13 -7.92
N TRP A 76 -19.64 19.33 -8.39
CA TRP A 76 -18.52 18.88 -7.55
C TRP A 76 -17.47 19.99 -7.37
N GLU A 77 -17.36 20.91 -8.32
CA GLU A 77 -16.40 22.01 -8.33
C GLU A 77 -16.52 22.88 -7.07
N ARG A 78 -17.76 23.16 -6.63
CA ARG A 78 -18.05 23.91 -5.40
C ARG A 78 -17.53 23.23 -4.13
N PHE A 79 -17.41 21.91 -4.15
CA PHE A 79 -17.04 21.10 -2.99
C PHE A 79 -15.66 20.44 -3.15
N ASN A 80 -14.84 20.89 -4.09
CA ASN A 80 -13.51 20.34 -4.30
C ASN A 80 -12.66 20.38 -3.01
N GLY A 81 -12.06 19.25 -2.64
CA GLY A 81 -11.31 19.06 -1.38
C GLY A 81 -12.19 18.84 -0.14
N GLN A 82 -13.51 18.89 -0.25
CA GLN A 82 -14.41 18.62 0.88
C GLN A 82 -14.76 17.13 0.96
N SER A 83 -14.94 16.64 2.19
CA SER A 83 -15.48 15.31 2.44
C SER A 83 -17.00 15.29 2.27
N PHE A 84 -17.54 14.18 1.78
CA PHE A 84 -18.98 13.92 1.74
C PHE A 84 -19.29 12.51 2.24
N ARG A 85 -20.55 12.30 2.61
CA ARG A 85 -21.14 11.00 2.95
C ARG A 85 -22.49 10.83 2.29
N LEU A 86 -22.66 9.67 1.67
CA LEU A 86 -23.94 9.13 1.27
C LEU A 86 -24.51 8.31 2.44
N ARG A 87 -25.67 8.73 2.93
CA ARG A 87 -26.40 8.05 4.01
C ARG A 87 -27.58 7.28 3.46
N GLN A 88 -27.91 6.16 4.11
CA GLN A 88 -29.15 5.41 3.95
C GLN A 88 -29.85 5.41 5.31
N GLY A 89 -30.80 6.33 5.51
CA GLY A 89 -31.27 6.70 6.86
C GLY A 89 -30.12 7.28 7.70
N ASP A 90 -29.91 6.76 8.90
CA ASP A 90 -28.83 7.23 9.79
C ASP A 90 -27.45 6.63 9.47
N ARG A 91 -27.42 5.57 8.63
CA ARG A 91 -26.19 4.83 8.33
C ARG A 91 -25.44 5.45 7.16
N VAL A 92 -24.15 5.70 7.33
CA VAL A 92 -23.22 6.00 6.22
C VAL A 92 -22.96 4.74 5.41
N VAL A 93 -23.26 4.80 4.11
CA VAL A 93 -23.04 3.67 3.18
C VAL A 93 -21.86 3.92 2.23
N TYR A 94 -21.45 5.17 2.04
CA TYR A 94 -20.26 5.54 1.28
C TYR A 94 -19.84 6.96 1.65
N GLY A 95 -18.56 7.28 1.57
CA GLY A 95 -18.08 8.65 1.74
C GLY A 95 -16.63 8.77 1.30
N ASN A 96 -16.27 9.92 0.76
CA ASN A 96 -14.93 10.18 0.26
C ASN A 96 -14.62 11.68 0.24
N GLU A 97 -13.39 12.05 -0.05
CA GLU A 97 -13.04 13.41 -0.46
C GLU A 97 -13.43 13.64 -1.94
N ILE A 98 -13.92 14.85 -2.24
CA ILE A 98 -14.22 15.27 -3.60
C ILE A 98 -12.93 15.72 -4.27
N GLU A 99 -12.49 14.92 -5.24
CA GLU A 99 -11.34 15.23 -6.08
C GLU A 99 -11.80 15.48 -7.52
N PRO A 100 -11.12 16.36 -8.28
CA PRO A 100 -11.56 16.73 -9.62
C PRO A 100 -11.57 15.52 -10.57
N PRO A 101 -12.68 15.18 -11.24
CA PRO A 101 -12.67 14.14 -12.26
C PRO A 101 -11.78 14.52 -13.45
N ALA A 102 -11.42 13.54 -14.28
CA ALA A 102 -10.76 13.81 -15.56
C ALA A 102 -11.54 14.86 -16.37
N LYS A 103 -10.82 15.84 -16.94
CA LYS A 103 -11.38 16.96 -17.71
C LYS A 103 -12.50 16.51 -18.66
N GLY A 104 -13.68 17.12 -18.51
CA GLY A 104 -14.88 16.88 -19.33
C GLY A 104 -15.75 15.70 -18.91
N PHE A 105 -15.54 15.13 -17.72
CA PHE A 105 -16.32 14.00 -17.19
C PHE A 105 -16.99 14.36 -15.87
N PRO A 106 -18.16 13.77 -15.56
CA PRO A 106 -18.78 13.94 -14.26
C PRO A 106 -17.98 13.22 -13.17
N LEU A 107 -18.04 13.72 -11.95
CA LEU A 107 -17.50 13.04 -10.77
C LEU A 107 -18.39 11.84 -10.44
N GLU A 108 -17.85 10.63 -10.63
CA GLU A 108 -18.59 9.38 -10.41
C GLU A 108 -17.84 8.41 -9.50
N TYR A 109 -18.53 7.93 -8.48
CA TYR A 109 -18.10 6.83 -7.62
C TYR A 109 -18.93 5.59 -7.93
N ARG A 110 -18.30 4.44 -8.13
CA ARG A 110 -18.94 3.24 -8.69
C ARG A 110 -18.68 2.03 -7.80
N ASN A 111 -19.59 1.05 -7.86
CA ASN A 111 -19.44 -0.30 -7.29
C ASN A 111 -19.32 -0.37 -5.76
N PHE A 112 -19.78 0.66 -5.06
CA PHE A 112 -20.02 0.57 -3.63
C PHE A 112 -21.33 -0.18 -3.36
N VAL A 113 -21.43 -0.90 -2.25
CA VAL A 113 -22.56 -1.77 -1.91
C VAL A 113 -23.56 -1.04 -1.00
N VAL A 114 -24.85 -1.15 -1.31
CA VAL A 114 -25.97 -0.57 -0.56
C VAL A 114 -27.05 -1.61 -0.25
N THR A 115 -27.92 -1.35 0.72
CA THR A 115 -28.94 -2.32 1.18
C THR A 115 -30.37 -2.00 0.74
N SER A 116 -30.56 -0.90 0.00
CA SER A 116 -31.84 -0.56 -0.61
C SER A 116 -31.68 -0.31 -2.11
N SER A 117 -32.69 -0.73 -2.87
CA SER A 117 -32.84 -0.38 -4.29
C SER A 117 -33.63 0.92 -4.50
N ASN A 118 -34.25 1.46 -3.47
CA ASN A 118 -35.04 2.69 -3.53
C ASN A 118 -34.15 3.91 -3.31
N LYS A 119 -33.99 4.73 -4.36
CA LYS A 119 -33.12 5.91 -4.33
C LYS A 119 -33.56 6.96 -3.31
N ALA A 120 -34.85 7.01 -2.95
CA ALA A 120 -35.37 7.96 -1.98
C ALA A 120 -34.91 7.69 -0.55
N ASP A 121 -34.36 6.50 -0.28
CA ASP A 121 -33.83 6.13 1.04
C ASP A 121 -32.45 6.75 1.30
N PHE A 122 -31.87 7.42 0.30
CA PHE A 122 -30.52 7.93 0.34
C PHE A 122 -30.47 9.46 0.37
N GLN A 123 -29.51 9.99 1.11
CA GLN A 123 -29.24 11.42 1.20
C GLN A 123 -27.74 11.67 1.19
N LEU A 124 -27.33 12.69 0.45
CA LEU A 124 -25.97 13.21 0.49
C LEU A 124 -25.91 14.28 1.59
N ASP A 125 -24.88 14.25 2.43
CA ASP A 125 -24.72 15.19 3.55
C ASP A 125 -24.13 16.55 3.13
N ILE A 126 -23.77 16.70 1.86
CA ILE A 126 -23.45 17.98 1.24
C ILE A 126 -24.61 18.48 0.38
N ASP A 127 -24.75 19.80 0.29
CA ASP A 127 -25.76 20.49 -0.51
C ASP A 127 -25.41 20.52 -2.01
N SER A 128 -25.22 19.34 -2.59
CA SER A 128 -24.93 19.16 -4.03
C SER A 128 -26.04 18.37 -4.71
N GLY A 129 -26.40 18.79 -5.92
CA GLY A 129 -27.25 17.97 -6.78
C GLY A 129 -26.53 16.69 -7.17
N TYR A 130 -27.15 15.53 -6.94
CA TYR A 130 -26.54 14.23 -7.24
C TYR A 130 -27.50 13.27 -7.96
N THR A 131 -26.93 12.29 -8.65
CA THR A 131 -27.65 11.17 -9.25
C THR A 131 -27.18 9.86 -8.66
N LEU A 132 -28.12 9.05 -8.16
CA LEU A 132 -27.85 7.70 -7.69
C LEU A 132 -28.40 6.67 -8.69
N GLN A 133 -27.60 5.68 -9.06
CA GLN A 133 -28.01 4.49 -9.82
C GLN A 133 -27.77 3.25 -8.97
N ILE A 134 -28.75 2.36 -8.89
CA ILE A 134 -28.68 1.15 -8.07
C ILE A 134 -29.05 -0.05 -8.94
N GLY A 135 -28.31 -1.16 -8.82
CA GLY A 135 -28.53 -2.35 -9.64
C GLY A 135 -27.90 -3.61 -9.09
N HIS A 136 -28.28 -4.76 -9.67
CA HIS A 136 -27.80 -6.08 -9.24
C HIS A 136 -26.40 -6.46 -9.73
N GLY A 137 -25.78 -5.65 -10.58
CA GLY A 137 -24.42 -5.92 -11.05
C GLY A 137 -23.61 -4.65 -11.23
N THR A 138 -22.30 -4.84 -11.36
CA THR A 138 -21.31 -3.77 -11.35
C THR A 138 -21.51 -2.76 -12.49
N PHE A 139 -21.11 -1.52 -12.22
CA PHE A 139 -21.07 -0.40 -13.14
C PHE A 139 -19.66 -0.27 -13.74
N SER A 140 -19.58 -0.39 -15.05
CA SER A 140 -18.35 -0.19 -15.84
C SER A 140 -18.53 0.96 -16.81
N THR A 141 -17.48 1.76 -16.99
CA THR A 141 -17.44 2.82 -18.00
C THR A 141 -17.16 2.24 -19.40
N PRO A 142 -17.55 2.93 -20.48
CA PRO A 142 -17.08 2.60 -21.83
C PRO A 142 -15.56 2.58 -21.92
N GLN A 143 -14.87 3.50 -21.25
CA GLN A 143 -13.41 3.59 -21.26
C GLN A 143 -12.77 2.38 -20.58
N GLN A 144 -13.31 1.89 -19.46
CA GLN A 144 -12.84 0.65 -18.85
C GLN A 144 -13.00 -0.52 -19.83
N ARG A 145 -14.09 -0.59 -20.59
CA ARG A 145 -14.27 -1.65 -21.61
C ARG A 145 -13.29 -1.52 -22.77
N GLU A 146 -13.06 -0.32 -23.27
CA GLU A 146 -12.08 -0.05 -24.33
C GLU A 146 -10.67 -0.42 -23.87
N TYR A 147 -10.35 -0.09 -22.62
CA TYR A 147 -9.09 -0.45 -21.99
C TYR A 147 -8.97 -1.97 -21.85
N ASP A 148 -9.98 -2.64 -21.29
CA ASP A 148 -9.99 -4.09 -21.13
C ASP A 148 -9.77 -4.79 -22.47
N LYS A 149 -10.47 -4.33 -23.52
CA LYS A 149 -10.30 -4.83 -24.88
C LYS A 149 -8.89 -4.55 -25.43
N LYS A 150 -8.38 -3.34 -25.26
CA LYS A 150 -7.05 -2.92 -25.72
C LYS A 150 -5.94 -3.80 -25.12
N TYR A 151 -6.09 -4.17 -23.85
CA TYR A 151 -5.09 -4.93 -23.10
C TYR A 151 -5.42 -6.42 -22.94
N GLY A 152 -6.47 -6.90 -23.61
CA GLY A 152 -6.87 -8.31 -23.56
C GLY A 152 -7.17 -8.81 -22.15
N VAL A 153 -7.80 -7.97 -21.32
CA VAL A 153 -8.15 -8.34 -19.94
C VAL A 153 -9.19 -9.46 -19.96
N ARG A 154 -8.85 -10.56 -19.31
CA ARG A 154 -9.66 -11.76 -19.14
C ARG A 154 -10.30 -11.76 -17.77
N GLN A 155 -11.42 -12.48 -17.67
CA GLN A 155 -12.08 -12.79 -16.40
C GLN A 155 -12.18 -14.30 -16.28
N HIS A 156 -11.55 -14.88 -15.24
CA HIS A 156 -11.72 -16.27 -14.83
C HIS A 156 -12.31 -16.30 -13.42
N GLY A 157 -13.58 -16.71 -13.32
CA GLY A 157 -14.31 -16.65 -12.05
C GLY A 157 -14.46 -15.21 -11.56
N ASN A 158 -13.96 -14.95 -10.35
CA ASN A 158 -13.87 -13.61 -9.78
C ASN A 158 -12.64 -12.83 -10.29
N VAL A 159 -11.60 -13.50 -10.78
CA VAL A 159 -10.30 -12.88 -11.05
C VAL A 159 -10.23 -12.18 -12.41
N PHE A 160 -9.66 -10.98 -12.43
CA PHE A 160 -9.44 -10.18 -13.64
C PHE A 160 -7.95 -9.96 -13.86
N TYR A 161 -7.45 -10.30 -15.05
CA TYR A 161 -6.03 -10.16 -15.38
C TYR A 161 -5.79 -10.09 -16.88
N SER A 162 -4.63 -9.58 -17.29
CA SER A 162 -4.14 -9.70 -18.66
C SER A 162 -2.82 -10.47 -18.69
N LEU A 163 -2.49 -10.99 -19.88
CA LEU A 163 -1.22 -11.67 -20.13
C LEU A 163 -0.40 -10.85 -21.13
N ARG A 164 0.91 -10.83 -20.93
CA ARG A 164 1.88 -10.20 -21.84
C ARG A 164 3.15 -11.06 -21.94
N GLY A 165 3.90 -10.90 -23.03
CA GLY A 165 5.14 -11.65 -23.27
C GLY A 165 4.87 -12.99 -23.92
N ASN A 166 5.66 -14.01 -23.59
CA ASN A 166 5.53 -15.35 -24.14
C ASN A 166 4.41 -16.14 -23.42
N THR A 167 3.28 -16.34 -24.10
CA THR A 167 2.13 -17.09 -23.58
C THR A 167 2.08 -18.55 -24.05
N THR A 168 3.10 -18.98 -24.79
CA THR A 168 3.16 -20.30 -25.45
C THR A 168 4.14 -21.22 -24.75
N SER A 169 5.38 -20.76 -24.54
CA SER A 169 6.48 -21.54 -23.95
C SER A 169 7.45 -20.65 -23.14
N PRO A 170 6.95 -19.90 -22.13
CA PRO A 170 7.79 -19.13 -21.22
C PRO A 170 8.64 -20.05 -20.32
N SER A 171 9.84 -19.60 -19.94
CA SER A 171 10.64 -20.21 -18.86
C SER A 171 10.51 -19.47 -17.52
N LYS A 172 10.05 -18.21 -17.55
CA LYS A 172 9.90 -17.32 -16.38
C LYS A 172 8.51 -16.72 -16.26
N VAL A 173 8.15 -16.32 -15.05
CA VAL A 173 6.91 -15.58 -14.77
C VAL A 173 7.20 -14.28 -14.02
N ILE A 174 6.59 -13.18 -14.49
CA ILE A 174 6.45 -11.95 -13.71
C ILE A 174 4.99 -11.79 -13.33
N VAL A 175 4.70 -11.66 -12.04
CA VAL A 175 3.37 -11.32 -11.54
C VAL A 175 3.36 -9.87 -11.07
N THR A 176 2.43 -9.06 -11.59
CA THR A 176 2.27 -7.68 -11.14
C THR A 176 0.87 -7.40 -10.64
N PHE A 177 0.79 -6.61 -9.57
CA PHE A 177 -0.45 -6.27 -8.90
C PHE A 177 -0.76 -4.77 -9.02
N PRO A 178 -2.05 -4.41 -9.06
CA PRO A 178 -2.47 -3.02 -9.27
C PRO A 178 -2.21 -2.16 -8.03
N GLY A 179 -1.78 -0.92 -8.25
CA GLY A 179 -1.82 0.14 -7.23
C GLY A 179 -3.24 0.73 -7.10
N PHE A 180 -3.39 1.80 -6.30
CA PHE A 180 -4.60 2.61 -6.34
C PHE A 180 -4.70 3.32 -7.69
N GLY A 181 -5.87 3.22 -8.33
CA GLY A 181 -6.18 4.09 -9.47
C GLY A 181 -6.36 5.53 -8.99
N PRO A 182 -6.05 6.55 -9.81
CA PRO A 182 -6.48 7.91 -9.51
C PRO A 182 -8.00 7.92 -9.32
N SER A 183 -8.48 8.57 -8.27
CA SER A 183 -9.92 8.88 -8.06
C SER A 183 -10.55 9.52 -9.31
N THR A 184 -9.72 10.26 -10.06
CA THR A 184 -10.04 11.05 -11.25
C THR A 184 -10.02 10.22 -12.55
N SER A 185 -9.56 8.96 -12.50
CA SER A 185 -9.37 8.11 -13.66
C SER A 185 -10.68 7.57 -14.23
N ARG A 186 -10.77 7.51 -15.57
CA ARG A 186 -11.85 6.81 -16.28
C ARG A 186 -11.74 5.29 -16.21
N ILE A 187 -10.53 4.82 -15.89
CA ILE A 187 -10.14 3.42 -15.71
C ILE A 187 -9.92 3.25 -14.21
N SER A 188 -10.95 2.76 -13.52
CA SER A 188 -10.89 2.56 -12.07
C SER A 188 -9.95 1.41 -11.69
N TYR A 189 -9.78 0.45 -12.60
CA TYR A 189 -9.04 -0.78 -12.33
C TYR A 189 -8.01 -1.01 -13.43
N ALA A 190 -6.97 -0.18 -13.44
CA ALA A 190 -5.88 -0.35 -14.40
C ALA A 190 -5.03 -1.57 -14.01
N VAL A 191 -4.60 -2.38 -14.99
CA VAL A 191 -3.49 -3.30 -14.73
C VAL A 191 -2.23 -2.47 -14.47
N SER A 192 -1.42 -2.90 -13.52
CA SER A 192 -0.08 -2.33 -13.34
C SER A 192 0.74 -2.61 -14.59
N TYR A 193 1.43 -1.59 -15.10
CA TYR A 193 2.19 -1.74 -16.32
C TYR A 193 3.66 -1.46 -16.11
N LEU A 194 4.47 -2.49 -16.31
CA LEU A 194 5.86 -2.36 -16.71
C LEU A 194 5.91 -2.05 -18.22
N LYS A 195 5.28 -0.95 -18.65
CA LYS A 195 5.14 -0.57 -20.10
C LYS A 195 6.50 -0.49 -20.80
N ASP A 196 7.50 -0.19 -20.01
CA ASP A 196 8.88 0.02 -20.37
C ASP A 196 9.62 -1.27 -20.78
N LEU A 197 9.08 -2.44 -20.47
CA LEU A 197 9.56 -3.71 -21.00
C LEU A 197 9.06 -3.90 -22.43
N THR A 198 9.93 -4.29 -23.35
CA THR A 198 9.53 -4.61 -24.74
C THR A 198 9.09 -6.06 -24.88
N ASP A 199 8.43 -6.38 -25.99
CA ASP A 199 8.05 -7.77 -26.29
C ASP A 199 9.28 -8.65 -26.55
N SER A 200 10.40 -8.07 -27.03
CA SER A 200 11.67 -8.78 -27.16
C SER A 200 12.32 -9.09 -25.81
N GLU A 201 12.20 -8.18 -24.83
CA GLU A 201 12.67 -8.44 -23.46
C GLU A 201 11.83 -9.52 -22.76
N LEU A 202 10.55 -9.65 -23.13
CA LEU A 202 9.62 -10.65 -22.60
C LEU A 202 9.53 -11.92 -23.46
N ALA A 203 10.47 -12.14 -24.38
CA ALA A 203 10.42 -13.25 -25.34
C ALA A 203 10.43 -14.65 -24.69
N ASP A 204 10.95 -14.76 -23.46
CA ASP A 204 11.01 -15.99 -22.67
C ASP A 204 10.25 -15.86 -21.33
N THR A 205 9.38 -14.87 -21.20
CA THR A 205 8.72 -14.57 -19.93
C THR A 205 7.24 -14.33 -20.12
N LEU A 206 6.43 -14.98 -19.28
CA LEU A 206 5.03 -14.69 -19.13
C LEU A 206 4.83 -13.64 -18.06
N MET A 207 4.20 -12.53 -18.42
CA MET A 207 3.80 -11.51 -17.47
C MET A 207 2.29 -11.61 -17.21
N ILE A 208 1.90 -11.81 -15.95
CA ILE A 208 0.52 -11.87 -15.48
C ILE A 208 0.21 -10.57 -14.75
N CYS A 209 -0.71 -9.78 -15.29
CA CYS A 209 -1.05 -8.45 -14.75
C CYS A 209 -2.46 -8.45 -14.19
N PHE A 210 -2.60 -8.41 -12.86
CA PHE A 210 -3.91 -8.44 -12.21
C PHE A 210 -4.61 -7.08 -12.14
N GLN A 211 -5.92 -7.12 -11.98
CA GLN A 211 -6.75 -5.97 -11.61
C GLN A 211 -7.56 -6.28 -10.35
N ASP A 212 -7.74 -5.25 -9.53
CA ASP A 212 -8.55 -5.31 -8.33
C ASP A 212 -9.85 -4.55 -8.57
N ARG A 213 -10.89 -5.26 -9.02
CA ARG A 213 -12.16 -4.66 -9.48
C ARG A 213 -13.24 -4.54 -8.41
N TYR A 214 -12.93 -4.91 -7.18
CA TYR A 214 -13.95 -5.03 -6.13
C TYR A 214 -14.09 -3.75 -5.35
N LEU A 215 -15.30 -3.49 -4.83
CA LEU A 215 -15.58 -2.25 -4.09
C LEU A 215 -15.25 -0.99 -4.94
N ALA A 216 -15.28 0.19 -4.30
CA ALA A 216 -15.02 1.45 -4.98
C ALA A 216 -13.53 1.69 -5.28
N ALA A 217 -12.63 1.25 -4.39
CA ALA A 217 -11.19 1.50 -4.46
C ALA A 217 -10.34 0.22 -4.59
N GLY A 218 -10.98 -0.93 -4.85
CA GLY A 218 -10.35 -2.25 -4.80
C GLY A 218 -10.20 -2.78 -3.36
N SER A 219 -10.20 -4.09 -3.20
CA SER A 219 -10.20 -4.80 -1.90
C SER A 219 -8.83 -5.35 -1.49
N TYR A 220 -7.74 -4.85 -2.08
CA TYR A 220 -6.41 -5.47 -1.98
C TYR A 220 -6.39 -6.89 -2.55
N MET A 221 -7.33 -7.19 -3.45
CA MET A 221 -7.57 -8.54 -3.94
C MET A 221 -7.67 -9.56 -2.79
N LEU A 222 -8.22 -9.18 -1.63
CA LEU A 222 -8.42 -10.09 -0.51
C LEU A 222 -9.82 -10.70 -0.58
N VAL A 223 -10.82 -9.87 -0.91
CA VAL A 223 -12.22 -10.25 -0.99
C VAL A 223 -12.92 -9.69 -2.23
N ASP A 224 -14.02 -10.30 -2.66
CA ASP A 224 -14.91 -9.72 -3.65
C ASP A 224 -15.85 -8.67 -3.03
N SER A 225 -16.70 -8.00 -3.84
CA SER A 225 -17.62 -7.00 -3.30
C SER A 225 -18.68 -7.57 -2.34
N ALA A 226 -18.84 -8.89 -2.26
CA ALA A 226 -19.70 -9.57 -1.30
C ALA A 226 -18.97 -9.97 0.00
N GLY A 227 -17.67 -9.67 0.12
CA GLY A 227 -16.84 -10.00 1.29
C GLY A 227 -16.30 -11.43 1.28
N ARG A 228 -16.43 -12.17 0.18
CA ARG A 228 -15.88 -13.54 0.06
C ARG A 228 -14.42 -13.47 -0.35
N SER A 229 -13.55 -14.29 0.23
CA SER A 229 -12.14 -14.33 -0.17
C SER A 229 -11.96 -14.65 -1.65
N VAL A 230 -10.99 -13.99 -2.29
CA VAL A 230 -10.57 -14.27 -3.68
C VAL A 230 -9.16 -14.84 -3.77
N ILE A 231 -8.50 -15.07 -2.63
CA ILE A 231 -7.10 -15.49 -2.55
C ILE A 231 -6.87 -16.80 -3.31
N ASP A 232 -7.69 -17.82 -3.03
CA ASP A 232 -7.53 -19.13 -3.67
C ASP A 232 -7.74 -19.07 -5.18
N GLU A 233 -8.65 -18.23 -5.66
CA GLU A 233 -8.90 -18.08 -7.10
C GLU A 233 -7.72 -17.40 -7.81
N VAL A 234 -7.10 -16.39 -7.20
CA VAL A 234 -5.93 -15.71 -7.75
C VAL A 234 -4.72 -16.65 -7.73
N ASN A 235 -4.49 -17.37 -6.62
CA ASN A 235 -3.45 -18.40 -6.53
C ASN A 235 -3.63 -19.48 -7.59
N ALA A 236 -4.87 -19.96 -7.80
CA ALA A 236 -5.17 -20.95 -8.83
C ALA A 236 -4.87 -20.46 -10.25
N VAL A 237 -5.06 -19.16 -10.54
CA VAL A 237 -4.67 -18.58 -11.83
C VAL A 237 -3.15 -18.63 -12.00
N ILE A 238 -2.38 -18.21 -10.99
CA ILE A 238 -0.91 -18.23 -11.04
C ILE A 238 -0.39 -19.67 -11.15
N ASP A 239 -0.82 -20.57 -10.24
CA ASP A 239 -0.48 -22.00 -10.23
C ASP A 239 -0.83 -22.66 -11.58
N GLY A 240 -1.98 -22.32 -12.17
CA GLY A 240 -2.41 -22.86 -13.45
C GLY A 240 -1.46 -22.52 -14.59
N TYR A 241 -0.90 -21.30 -14.64
CA TYR A 241 0.11 -20.95 -15.65
C TYR A 241 1.48 -21.57 -15.35
N MET A 242 1.90 -21.61 -14.07
CA MET A 242 3.15 -22.24 -13.67
C MET A 242 3.16 -23.73 -14.03
N GLN A 243 2.11 -24.47 -13.68
CA GLN A 243 1.97 -25.89 -13.99
C GLN A 243 1.86 -26.16 -15.49
N LYS A 244 1.10 -25.33 -16.23
CA LYS A 244 0.95 -25.49 -17.69
C LYS A 244 2.28 -25.40 -18.42
N HIS A 245 3.21 -24.59 -17.91
CA HIS A 245 4.50 -24.31 -18.54
C HIS A 245 5.69 -24.94 -17.82
N ASP A 246 5.45 -25.76 -16.79
CA ASP A 246 6.46 -26.43 -15.96
C ASP A 246 7.52 -25.46 -15.39
N ILE A 247 7.05 -24.32 -14.87
CA ILE A 247 7.90 -23.28 -14.28
C ILE A 247 7.98 -23.51 -12.77
N ASP A 248 9.20 -23.50 -12.21
CA ASP A 248 9.44 -23.50 -10.76
C ASP A 248 9.30 -22.08 -10.19
N ASP A 249 8.85 -21.95 -8.94
CA ASP A 249 8.65 -20.66 -8.30
C ASP A 249 9.94 -19.84 -8.13
N SER A 250 11.14 -20.45 -8.21
CA SER A 250 12.41 -19.73 -8.29
C SER A 250 12.59 -18.90 -9.58
N GLN A 251 11.82 -19.22 -10.63
CA GLN A 251 11.74 -18.47 -11.89
C GLN A 251 10.56 -17.48 -11.89
N MET A 252 10.11 -17.06 -10.71
CA MET A 252 9.05 -16.08 -10.53
C MET A 252 9.57 -14.79 -9.89
N LEU A 253 9.13 -13.65 -10.42
CA LEU A 253 9.25 -12.35 -9.77
C LEU A 253 7.85 -11.78 -9.50
N MET A 254 7.58 -11.44 -8.24
CA MET A 254 6.38 -10.72 -7.83
C MET A 254 6.70 -9.25 -7.61
N PHE A 255 5.98 -8.39 -8.32
CA PHE A 255 6.17 -6.95 -8.27
C PHE A 255 4.90 -6.23 -7.80
N GLY A 256 5.09 -5.24 -6.93
CA GLY A 256 4.02 -4.33 -6.56
C GLY A 256 4.51 -3.06 -5.89
N ALA A 257 3.75 -1.98 -6.08
CA ALA A 257 3.98 -0.70 -5.41
C ALA A 257 2.75 -0.27 -4.60
N SER A 258 2.95 0.35 -3.43
CA SER A 258 1.87 0.83 -2.56
C SER A 258 0.91 -0.32 -2.21
N LYS A 259 -0.38 -0.17 -2.51
CA LYS A 259 -1.38 -1.25 -2.48
C LYS A 259 -0.89 -2.53 -3.15
N GLY A 260 -0.36 -2.45 -4.37
CA GLY A 260 0.13 -3.60 -5.12
C GLY A 260 1.28 -4.32 -4.45
N GLY A 261 2.14 -3.60 -3.70
CA GLY A 261 3.23 -4.20 -2.92
C GLY A 261 2.69 -5.05 -1.79
N SER A 262 1.65 -4.57 -1.10
CA SER A 262 0.93 -5.32 -0.07
C SER A 262 0.27 -6.58 -0.65
N ILE A 263 -0.33 -6.47 -1.84
CA ILE A 263 -0.90 -7.62 -2.56
C ILE A 263 0.20 -8.63 -2.90
N ALA A 264 1.35 -8.18 -3.43
CA ALA A 264 2.48 -9.05 -3.72
C ALA A 264 2.95 -9.84 -2.48
N VAL A 265 3.06 -9.16 -1.33
CA VAL A 265 3.40 -9.82 -0.06
C VAL A 265 2.39 -10.89 0.33
N GLN A 266 1.09 -10.62 0.18
CA GLN A 266 0.02 -11.59 0.51
C GLN A 266 0.11 -12.85 -0.34
N TYR A 267 0.24 -12.68 -1.66
CA TYR A 267 0.22 -13.80 -2.60
C TYR A 267 1.54 -14.57 -2.65
N ALA A 268 2.66 -13.94 -2.28
CA ALA A 268 3.95 -14.61 -2.19
C ALA A 268 3.97 -15.75 -1.17
N ASP A 269 3.06 -15.81 -0.19
CA ASP A 269 3.05 -16.87 0.82
C ASP A 269 2.96 -18.27 0.17
N ARG A 270 2.26 -18.35 -0.97
CA ARG A 270 2.09 -19.56 -1.77
C ARG A 270 3.34 -19.96 -2.59
N PHE A 271 4.26 -19.02 -2.84
CA PHE A 271 5.40 -19.16 -3.75
C PHE A 271 6.72 -18.86 -3.01
N PRO A 272 7.21 -19.78 -2.16
CA PRO A 272 8.31 -19.52 -1.24
C PRO A 272 9.64 -19.15 -1.90
N LYS A 273 9.91 -19.56 -3.14
CA LYS A 273 11.16 -19.21 -3.84
C LYS A 273 11.03 -18.00 -4.77
N ALA A 274 9.84 -17.41 -4.90
CA ALA A 274 9.64 -16.23 -5.74
C ALA A 274 10.43 -15.02 -5.22
N GLN A 275 11.02 -14.26 -6.14
CA GLN A 275 11.67 -12.99 -5.81
C GLN A 275 10.62 -11.90 -5.60
N LEU A 276 10.83 -11.06 -4.58
CA LEU A 276 9.92 -9.95 -4.26
C LEU A 276 10.57 -8.61 -4.62
N LEU A 277 9.88 -7.82 -5.44
CA LEU A 277 10.22 -6.43 -5.74
C LEU A 277 9.10 -5.52 -5.21
N LEU A 278 9.33 -4.92 -4.06
CA LEU A 278 8.32 -4.21 -3.28
C LEU A 278 8.69 -2.73 -3.19
N ALA A 279 7.79 -1.85 -3.62
CA ALA A 279 7.94 -0.41 -3.43
C ALA A 279 6.87 0.14 -2.50
N VAL A 280 7.28 0.72 -1.37
CA VAL A 280 6.42 1.31 -0.34
C VAL A 280 5.17 0.48 -0.05
N PRO A 281 5.27 -0.84 0.22
CA PRO A 281 4.10 -1.65 0.52
C PRO A 281 3.41 -1.13 1.80
N GLN A 282 2.09 -1.27 1.87
CA GLN A 282 1.32 -0.88 3.05
C GLN A 282 1.29 -2.06 4.02
N MET A 283 2.13 -2.00 5.03
CA MET A 283 2.43 -3.16 5.87
C MET A 283 1.33 -3.48 6.88
N HIS A 284 0.52 -2.48 7.24
CA HIS A 284 -0.61 -2.63 8.15
C HIS A 284 -1.91 -2.16 7.50
N LEU A 285 -2.68 -3.11 6.97
CA LEU A 285 -3.91 -2.80 6.25
C LEU A 285 -4.97 -2.23 7.18
N ARG A 286 -5.17 -2.77 8.39
CA ARG A 286 -6.22 -2.25 9.29
C ARG A 286 -6.07 -0.76 9.58
N TYR A 287 -4.86 -0.32 9.93
CA TYR A 287 -4.51 1.09 10.06
C TYR A 287 -4.83 1.87 8.78
N TYR A 288 -4.31 1.40 7.65
CA TYR A 288 -4.43 2.13 6.39
C TYR A 288 -5.89 2.31 5.99
N LEU A 289 -6.72 1.28 6.20
CA LEU A 289 -8.15 1.27 5.92
C LEU A 289 -8.97 2.13 6.93
N ASN A 290 -8.41 2.44 8.09
CA ASN A 290 -9.03 3.31 9.10
C ASN A 290 -8.70 4.80 8.93
N LYS A 291 -7.80 5.18 8.00
CA LYS A 291 -7.50 6.60 7.72
C LYS A 291 -8.79 7.37 7.38
N PRO A 292 -8.91 8.66 7.72
CA PRO A 292 -10.10 9.46 7.45
C PRO A 292 -10.62 9.35 6.01
N PHE A 293 -9.70 9.35 5.05
CA PHE A 293 -10.01 9.14 3.63
C PHE A 293 -10.68 7.79 3.34
N PHE A 294 -10.34 6.70 4.05
CA PHE A 294 -10.88 5.36 3.81
C PHE A 294 -12.00 4.93 4.77
N ARG A 295 -12.17 5.63 5.89
CA ARG A 295 -13.09 5.26 6.98
C ARG A 295 -14.54 5.06 6.52
N ASP A 296 -14.98 5.87 5.57
CA ASP A 296 -16.34 5.83 5.01
C ASP A 296 -16.40 5.10 3.63
N ASN A 297 -15.28 4.54 3.16
CA ASN A 297 -15.08 3.93 1.82
C ASN A 297 -15.30 2.40 1.76
N LEU A 298 -16.17 1.83 2.62
CA LEU A 298 -16.58 0.41 2.64
C LEU A 298 -15.54 -0.65 3.07
N PHE A 299 -14.39 -0.28 3.60
CA PHE A 299 -13.41 -1.25 4.11
C PHE A 299 -13.81 -1.92 5.45
N LYS A 300 -15.11 -2.00 5.73
CA LYS A 300 -15.70 -2.60 6.93
C LYS A 300 -16.02 -4.10 6.77
N GLN A 301 -15.60 -4.71 5.66
CA GLN A 301 -15.84 -6.15 5.46
C GLN A 301 -14.85 -6.94 6.31
N ASP A 302 -15.35 -7.81 7.19
CA ASP A 302 -14.53 -8.61 8.12
C ASP A 302 -13.40 -9.36 7.40
N GLY A 303 -13.66 -9.89 6.21
CA GLY A 303 -12.66 -10.61 5.42
C GLY A 303 -11.44 -9.77 4.96
N LEU A 304 -11.51 -8.43 5.00
CA LEU A 304 -10.34 -7.56 4.81
C LEU A 304 -9.44 -7.49 6.04
N HIS A 305 -10.00 -7.78 7.22
CA HIS A 305 -9.34 -7.68 8.51
C HIS A 305 -8.85 -9.04 9.03
N ASP A 306 -9.44 -10.14 8.54
CA ASP A 306 -9.14 -11.52 8.98
C ASP A 306 -7.89 -12.12 8.33
N VAL A 307 -7.35 -11.49 7.29
CA VAL A 307 -6.13 -11.97 6.62
C VAL A 307 -4.87 -11.60 7.43
N PRO A 308 -3.80 -12.43 7.35
CA PRO A 308 -2.51 -12.06 7.92
C PRO A 308 -2.08 -10.67 7.42
N GLN A 309 -1.62 -9.80 8.33
CA GLN A 309 -1.13 -8.49 7.92
C GLN A 309 0.17 -8.65 7.11
N PRO A 310 0.40 -7.85 6.05
CA PRO A 310 1.60 -7.94 5.23
C PRO A 310 2.90 -7.86 6.05
N GLU A 311 2.93 -7.09 7.13
CA GLU A 311 4.06 -7.06 8.07
C GLU A 311 4.41 -8.44 8.66
N THR A 312 3.39 -9.21 9.08
CA THR A 312 3.60 -10.53 9.67
C THR A 312 4.17 -11.51 8.63
N LEU A 313 3.66 -11.44 7.40
CA LEU A 313 4.16 -12.27 6.30
C LEU A 313 5.59 -11.89 5.90
N LEU A 314 5.92 -10.60 5.82
CA LEU A 314 7.26 -10.20 5.44
C LEU A 314 8.32 -10.61 6.48
N ARG A 315 7.99 -10.52 7.78
CA ARG A 315 8.87 -11.04 8.84
C ARG A 315 9.14 -12.54 8.67
N LYS A 316 8.13 -13.32 8.30
CA LYS A 316 8.30 -14.74 7.92
C LYS A 316 9.24 -14.86 6.72
N TYR A 317 9.04 -14.08 5.66
CA TYR A 317 9.87 -14.16 4.45
C TYR A 317 11.34 -13.81 4.70
N PHE A 318 11.61 -12.87 5.61
CA PHE A 318 12.95 -12.57 6.07
C PHE A 318 13.59 -13.76 6.78
N SER A 319 12.86 -14.45 7.66
CA SER A 319 13.36 -15.66 8.32
C SER A 319 13.60 -16.84 7.38
N GLU A 320 12.90 -16.86 6.24
CA GLU A 320 13.04 -17.88 5.19
C GLU A 320 14.18 -17.57 4.20
N GLY A 321 14.83 -16.41 4.30
CA GLY A 321 15.94 -16.01 3.43
C GLY A 321 15.53 -15.71 1.98
N ARG A 322 14.26 -15.33 1.76
CA ARG A 322 13.75 -15.00 0.41
C ARG A 322 14.45 -13.78 -0.17
N THR A 323 14.58 -13.74 -1.50
CA THR A 323 15.11 -12.55 -2.20
C THR A 323 14.09 -11.42 -2.18
N VAL A 324 14.40 -10.35 -1.46
CA VAL A 324 13.53 -9.17 -1.31
C VAL A 324 14.29 -7.90 -1.66
N HIS A 325 13.79 -7.17 -2.65
CA HIS A 325 14.18 -5.80 -2.95
C HIS A 325 13.10 -4.85 -2.42
N TYR A 326 13.42 -4.09 -1.37
CA TYR A 326 12.46 -3.25 -0.65
C TYR A 326 12.78 -1.77 -0.80
N PHE A 327 11.91 -1.02 -1.48
CA PHE A 327 12.05 0.43 -1.70
C PHE A 327 11.16 1.20 -0.74
N TYR A 328 11.71 2.18 -0.02
CA TYR A 328 10.99 2.89 1.03
C TYR A 328 11.53 4.31 1.29
N THR A 329 10.84 5.04 2.17
CA THR A 329 11.23 6.36 2.68
C THR A 329 10.91 6.45 4.17
N LEU A 330 11.67 7.27 4.89
CA LEU A 330 11.41 7.56 6.31
C LEU A 330 10.22 8.51 6.50
N GLU A 331 9.81 9.23 5.45
CA GLU A 331 8.60 10.08 5.46
C GLU A 331 7.29 9.28 5.24
N ASP A 332 7.36 7.93 5.24
CA ASP A 332 6.20 7.03 5.06
C ASP A 332 5.94 6.23 6.35
N GLU A 333 5.81 6.97 7.45
CA GLU A 333 5.92 6.49 8.83
C GLU A 333 4.95 5.36 9.20
N GLN A 334 3.77 5.33 8.58
CA GLN A 334 2.71 4.41 9.01
C GLN A 334 2.48 3.25 8.03
N SER A 335 3.07 3.30 6.83
CA SER A 335 3.08 2.15 5.92
C SER A 335 4.23 1.19 6.24
N ASN A 336 5.33 1.66 6.84
CA ASN A 336 6.58 0.91 7.00
C ASN A 336 7.04 0.68 8.45
N PHE A 337 6.22 0.97 9.47
CA PHE A 337 6.34 0.48 10.86
C PHE A 337 7.76 0.36 11.45
N SER A 338 8.72 1.24 11.13
CA SER A 338 10.15 1.13 11.54
C SER A 338 10.85 -0.22 11.26
N LEU A 339 10.12 -1.22 10.74
CA LEU A 339 10.54 -2.61 10.58
C LEU A 339 11.65 -2.66 9.56
N ILE A 340 11.41 -2.07 8.40
CA ILE A 340 12.41 -2.11 7.34
C ILE A 340 13.67 -1.34 7.72
N GLU A 341 13.56 -0.31 8.56
CA GLU A 341 14.74 0.45 8.98
C GLU A 341 15.63 -0.39 9.89
N THR A 342 15.05 -0.98 10.92
CA THR A 342 15.77 -1.69 11.99
C THR A 342 16.18 -3.13 11.64
N ILE A 343 15.53 -3.77 10.66
CA ILE A 343 15.83 -5.17 10.32
C ILE A 343 17.27 -5.34 9.81
N ALA A 344 18.02 -6.30 10.33
CA ALA A 344 19.39 -6.55 9.92
C ALA A 344 19.68 -8.04 9.84
N ASP A 345 20.79 -8.39 9.19
CA ASP A 345 21.28 -9.77 9.00
C ASP A 345 20.27 -10.74 8.35
N VAL A 346 19.39 -10.21 7.52
CA VAL A 346 18.51 -10.98 6.64
C VAL A 346 19.23 -11.26 5.33
N GLU A 347 19.36 -12.55 5.00
CA GLU A 347 19.91 -13.00 3.73
C GLU A 347 19.02 -12.58 2.55
N ASN A 348 19.65 -12.17 1.45
CA ASN A 348 18.97 -11.77 0.22
C ASN A 348 17.99 -10.58 0.35
N LEU A 349 18.06 -9.82 1.45
CA LEU A 349 17.37 -8.53 1.59
C LEU A 349 18.27 -7.40 1.07
N THR A 350 17.75 -6.60 0.13
CA THR A 350 18.30 -5.29 -0.20
C THR A 350 17.26 -4.21 0.07
N LYS A 351 17.62 -3.25 0.93
CA LYS A 351 16.81 -2.09 1.26
C LYS A 351 17.26 -0.89 0.42
N TYR A 352 16.32 -0.16 -0.16
CA TYR A 352 16.57 1.05 -0.95
C TYR A 352 15.80 2.23 -0.33
N ARG A 353 16.52 3.10 0.37
CA ARG A 353 15.97 4.28 1.05
C ARG A 353 16.02 5.49 0.13
N PHE A 354 14.88 6.14 -0.05
CA PHE A 354 14.69 7.35 -0.85
C PHE A 354 14.16 8.49 0.02
N ASP A 355 14.42 9.72 -0.39
CA ASP A 355 13.81 10.91 0.18
C ASP A 355 12.42 11.20 -0.45
N GLY A 356 11.59 11.97 0.27
CA GLY A 356 10.26 12.38 -0.17
C GLY A 356 9.15 11.46 0.34
N LYS A 357 7.91 11.73 -0.09
CA LYS A 357 6.70 11.06 0.44
C LYS A 357 6.46 9.71 -0.23
N HIS A 358 5.51 8.94 0.31
CA HIS A 358 5.08 7.63 -0.22
C HIS A 358 4.98 7.56 -1.76
N GLY A 359 4.31 8.54 -2.40
CA GLY A 359 4.11 8.57 -3.84
C GLY A 359 5.37 8.88 -4.68
N ASP A 360 6.41 9.46 -4.08
CA ASP A 360 7.65 9.83 -4.78
C ASP A 360 8.58 8.64 -4.99
N VAL A 361 8.58 7.68 -4.05
CA VAL A 361 9.53 6.56 -4.05
C VAL A 361 9.41 5.75 -5.33
N ALA A 362 8.21 5.28 -5.70
CA ALA A 362 8.03 4.45 -6.89
C ALA A 362 8.47 5.16 -8.19
N ARG A 363 8.32 6.48 -8.26
CA ARG A 363 8.75 7.28 -9.41
C ARG A 363 10.27 7.42 -9.45
N LYS A 364 10.91 7.78 -8.33
CA LYS A 364 12.37 7.93 -8.22
C LYS A 364 13.10 6.58 -8.36
N ALA A 365 12.52 5.52 -7.82
CA ALA A 365 13.07 4.17 -7.85
C ALA A 365 12.93 3.46 -9.21
N LEU A 366 12.13 3.99 -10.13
CA LEU A 366 11.78 3.32 -11.39
C LEU A 366 12.99 2.83 -12.19
N PRO A 367 14.09 3.60 -12.37
CA PRO A 367 15.29 3.11 -13.05
C PRO A 367 15.82 1.82 -12.40
N THR A 368 16.05 1.83 -11.08
CA THR A 368 16.56 0.64 -10.37
C THR A 368 15.59 -0.53 -10.38
N MET A 369 14.29 -0.29 -10.20
CA MET A 369 13.29 -1.36 -10.28
C MET A 369 13.30 -2.02 -11.67
N MET A 370 13.39 -1.22 -12.74
CA MET A 370 13.50 -1.74 -14.09
C MET A 370 14.79 -2.50 -14.33
N GLY A 371 15.91 -2.01 -13.79
CA GLY A 371 17.20 -2.71 -13.85
C GLY A 371 17.16 -4.07 -13.14
N ILE A 372 16.51 -4.17 -11.97
CA ILE A 372 16.30 -5.43 -11.27
C ILE A 372 15.47 -6.39 -12.13
N ILE A 373 14.35 -5.92 -12.69
CA ILE A 373 13.50 -6.75 -13.55
C ILE A 373 14.28 -7.25 -14.77
N ARG A 374 15.06 -6.39 -15.43
CA ARG A 374 15.85 -6.78 -16.61
C ARG A 374 16.98 -7.75 -16.29
N ARG A 375 17.60 -7.65 -15.11
CA ARG A 375 18.53 -8.68 -14.63
C ARG A 375 17.83 -10.02 -14.42
N PHE A 376 16.65 -10.01 -13.79
CA PHE A 376 15.82 -11.21 -13.65
C PHE A 376 15.46 -11.82 -15.01
N LEU A 377 15.16 -11.01 -16.01
CA LEU A 377 14.86 -11.51 -17.37
C LEU A 377 16.08 -12.15 -18.05
N ARG A 378 17.28 -11.57 -17.88
CA ARG A 378 18.49 -11.97 -18.64
C ARG A 378 19.41 -12.97 -17.93
N ASP A 379 19.26 -13.19 -16.62
CA ASP A 379 20.18 -13.96 -15.75
C ASP A 379 21.65 -13.54 -15.90
N LYS A 380 21.89 -12.24 -16.14
CA LYS A 380 23.23 -11.69 -16.27
C LYS A 380 23.45 -10.61 -15.24
N ASP A 381 24.58 -10.74 -14.54
CA ASP A 381 25.16 -9.66 -13.76
C ASP A 381 26.10 -8.88 -14.68
N ASP A 382 25.75 -7.63 -14.96
CA ASP A 382 26.56 -6.70 -15.77
C ASP A 382 27.13 -5.65 -14.82
N SER A 383 28.11 -6.07 -14.02
CA SER A 383 28.76 -5.27 -12.99
C SER A 383 30.08 -4.69 -13.49
N HIS A 384 30.22 -3.38 -13.32
CA HIS A 384 31.35 -2.56 -13.74
C HIS A 384 32.01 -1.94 -12.52
N LYS A 385 33.32 -1.71 -12.60
CA LYS A 385 34.03 -0.91 -11.62
C LYS A 385 33.82 0.57 -11.89
N LEU A 386 33.79 1.35 -10.81
CA LEU A 386 33.60 2.79 -10.85
C LEU A 386 34.74 3.49 -10.11
N PRO A 387 35.52 4.37 -10.77
CA PRO A 387 36.54 5.15 -10.10
C PRO A 387 35.91 6.30 -9.28
N VAL A 388 35.98 6.19 -7.96
CA VAL A 388 35.70 7.30 -7.03
C VAL A 388 37.00 8.06 -6.82
N LEU A 389 37.11 9.27 -7.36
CA LEU A 389 38.36 10.04 -7.28
C LEU A 389 38.56 10.70 -5.92
N SER A 390 37.47 11.18 -5.35
CA SER A 390 37.46 11.75 -4.03
C SER A 390 36.06 11.65 -3.44
N ASP A 391 36.02 11.44 -2.14
CA ASP A 391 34.81 11.50 -1.35
C ASP A 391 35.06 12.25 -0.04
N ARG A 392 33.99 12.77 0.55
CA ARG A 392 34.05 13.48 1.83
C ARG A 392 32.73 13.35 2.57
N ILE A 393 32.83 13.34 3.89
CA ILE A 393 31.70 13.41 4.81
C ILE A 393 31.60 14.82 5.41
N PHE A 394 30.39 15.22 5.76
CA PHE A 394 30.10 16.49 6.42
C PHE A 394 29.33 16.19 7.70
N LEU A 395 29.93 16.52 8.84
CA LEU A 395 29.29 16.34 10.14
C LEU A 395 28.36 17.53 10.42
N GLY A 396 27.07 17.25 10.56
CA GLY A 396 26.09 18.15 11.17
C GLY A 396 25.85 17.79 12.64
N GLU A 397 24.94 18.51 13.29
CA GLU A 397 24.60 18.30 14.72
C GLU A 397 24.02 16.91 14.99
N HIS A 398 23.11 16.45 14.12
CA HIS A 398 22.43 15.14 14.22
C HIS A 398 22.44 14.35 12.91
N SER A 399 23.26 14.75 11.94
CA SER A 399 23.26 14.13 10.61
C SER A 399 24.62 14.15 9.96
N VAL A 400 24.86 13.18 9.07
CA VAL A 400 26.07 13.06 8.27
C VAL A 400 25.72 13.20 6.80
N GLY A 401 26.24 14.25 6.18
CA GLY A 401 26.21 14.44 4.75
C GLY A 401 27.37 13.70 4.07
N TYR A 402 27.19 13.32 2.81
CA TYR A 402 28.21 12.71 1.99
C TYR A 402 28.26 13.35 0.61
N GLN A 403 29.45 13.42 0.03
CA GLN A 403 29.67 13.80 -1.35
C GLN A 403 30.81 13.00 -1.97
N ALA A 404 30.60 12.52 -3.20
CA ALA A 404 31.60 11.87 -4.02
C ALA A 404 31.78 12.59 -5.36
N ARG A 405 33.01 12.54 -5.89
CA ARG A 405 33.34 12.82 -7.29
C ARG A 405 33.59 11.51 -8.03
N ILE A 406 32.81 11.29 -9.07
CA ILE A 406 32.82 10.12 -9.95
C ILE A 406 33.33 10.55 -11.32
N ASP A 407 34.48 10.03 -11.74
CA ASP A 407 35.10 10.42 -13.03
C ASP A 407 35.04 9.26 -14.03
N ASP A 408 33.80 8.87 -14.34
CA ASP A 408 33.50 7.87 -15.35
C ASP A 408 32.53 8.48 -16.35
N GLU A 409 33.01 8.87 -17.54
CA GLU A 409 32.20 9.51 -18.56
C GLU A 409 31.00 8.66 -18.99
N GLN A 410 31.10 7.32 -18.91
CA GLN A 410 29.99 6.44 -19.25
C GLN A 410 28.93 6.52 -18.16
N ALA A 411 29.30 6.32 -16.89
CA ALA A 411 28.35 6.30 -15.78
C ALA A 411 27.72 7.67 -15.50
N THR A 412 28.51 8.74 -15.64
CA THR A 412 28.15 10.12 -15.29
C THR A 412 26.92 10.64 -16.02
N HIS A 413 26.65 10.13 -17.22
CA HIS A 413 25.51 10.55 -18.06
C HIS A 413 24.38 9.52 -18.14
N LEU A 414 24.49 8.40 -17.41
CA LEU A 414 23.42 7.40 -17.43
C LEU A 414 22.21 7.88 -16.63
N PRO A 415 20.99 7.57 -17.11
CA PRO A 415 19.79 7.66 -16.31
C PRO A 415 19.79 6.52 -15.26
N ALA A 416 20.63 6.65 -14.24
CA ALA A 416 20.84 5.70 -13.17
C ALA A 416 20.49 6.32 -11.82
N ASN A 417 20.05 5.47 -10.88
CA ASN A 417 19.98 5.88 -9.49
C ASN A 417 21.32 5.59 -8.82
N TRP A 418 21.78 6.56 -8.05
CA TRP A 418 23.02 6.50 -7.29
C TRP A 418 22.72 6.21 -5.83
N TYR A 419 23.58 5.42 -5.21
CA TYR A 419 23.42 4.98 -3.83
C TYR A 419 24.74 5.01 -3.09
N LEU A 420 24.71 5.41 -1.82
CA LEU A 420 25.66 4.90 -0.84
C LEU A 420 25.21 3.50 -0.42
N GLN A 421 26.12 2.54 -0.50
CA GLN A 421 25.88 1.16 -0.13
C GLN A 421 26.63 0.83 1.16
N GLY A 422 25.98 0.06 2.02
CA GLY A 422 26.62 -0.61 3.15
C GLY A 422 26.01 -1.98 3.45
N ARG A 423 26.60 -2.66 4.45
CA ARG A 423 26.17 -4.01 4.89
C ARG A 423 25.79 -4.08 6.36
N LEU A 424 24.55 -4.46 6.62
CA LEU A 424 24.01 -4.71 7.97
C LEU A 424 23.95 -6.23 8.20
N GLY A 425 25.10 -6.83 8.51
CA GLY A 425 25.27 -8.29 8.44
C GLY A 425 25.13 -8.77 6.99
N ARG A 426 24.25 -9.75 6.74
CA ARG A 426 23.93 -10.22 5.38
C ARG A 426 22.99 -9.30 4.58
N THR A 427 22.36 -8.30 5.22
CA THR A 427 21.45 -7.37 4.55
C THR A 427 22.22 -6.25 3.85
N ARG A 428 21.84 -5.93 2.62
CA ARG A 428 22.38 -4.77 1.89
C ARG A 428 21.50 -3.54 2.12
N PHE A 429 22.14 -2.43 2.47
CA PHE A 429 21.50 -1.12 2.62
C PHE A 429 21.95 -0.18 1.50
N MET A 430 21.01 0.55 0.91
CA MET A 430 21.23 1.48 -0.20
C MET A 430 20.54 2.81 0.10
N GLN A 431 21.30 3.85 0.46
CA GLN A 431 20.80 5.22 0.61
C GLN A 431 20.89 5.95 -0.73
N ASN A 432 19.76 6.37 -1.30
CA ASN A 432 19.75 7.12 -2.55
C ASN A 432 20.49 8.47 -2.42
N LEU A 433 21.23 8.84 -3.48
CA LEU A 433 21.95 10.08 -3.64
C LEU A 433 21.29 10.99 -4.68
N THR A 434 21.51 12.29 -4.50
CA THR A 434 21.10 13.34 -5.43
C THR A 434 22.20 13.63 -6.45
N ASP A 435 21.78 13.87 -7.68
CA ASP A 435 22.64 14.41 -8.73
C ASP A 435 22.88 15.90 -8.51
N HIS A 436 24.14 16.31 -8.54
CA HIS A 436 24.51 17.72 -8.57
C HIS A 436 24.34 18.29 -9.98
N HIS A 437 24.34 19.63 -10.12
CA HIS A 437 24.38 20.25 -11.46
C HIS A 437 25.66 19.93 -12.22
N TYR A 438 26.71 19.49 -11.51
CA TYR A 438 27.87 18.84 -12.09
C TYR A 438 27.63 17.33 -12.08
N PRO A 439 27.44 16.69 -13.25
CA PRO A 439 26.96 15.31 -13.29
C PRO A 439 27.95 14.31 -12.65
N PHE A 440 29.23 14.64 -12.59
CA PHE A 440 30.28 13.85 -11.93
C PHE A 440 30.26 13.96 -10.39
N ILE A 441 29.35 14.73 -9.79
CA ILE A 441 29.22 14.84 -8.33
C ILE A 441 27.91 14.21 -7.87
N LYS A 442 28.01 13.30 -6.91
CA LYS A 442 26.87 12.67 -6.21
C LYS A 442 26.93 13.02 -4.74
N TYR A 443 25.80 13.31 -4.12
CA TYR A 443 25.77 13.74 -2.73
C TYR A 443 24.44 13.43 -2.05
N THR A 444 24.42 13.45 -0.73
CA THR A 444 23.18 13.43 0.06
C THR A 444 22.64 14.85 0.18
N ASN A 445 21.43 15.12 -0.30
CA ASN A 445 20.73 16.35 0.03
C ASN A 445 20.25 16.35 1.50
N ASP A 446 19.64 17.43 1.98
CA ASP A 446 19.22 17.57 3.38
C ASP A 446 18.26 16.46 3.86
N LYS A 447 17.44 15.90 2.97
CA LYS A 447 16.50 14.81 3.26
C LYS A 447 17.12 13.41 3.10
N GLN A 448 18.35 13.33 2.61
CA GLN A 448 19.08 12.08 2.35
C GLN A 448 20.26 11.89 3.30
N ARG A 449 20.49 12.84 4.21
CA ARG A 449 21.57 12.74 5.19
C ARG A 449 21.35 11.52 6.08
N LEU A 450 22.44 10.91 6.46
CA LEU A 450 22.44 9.76 7.34
C LEU A 450 22.32 10.23 8.79
N SER A 451 21.62 9.49 9.64
CA SER A 451 21.56 9.78 11.08
C SER A 451 22.45 8.78 11.82
N PRO A 452 23.49 9.20 12.56
CA PRO A 452 24.33 8.29 13.35
C PRO A 452 23.54 7.44 14.36
N ASP A 453 22.37 7.91 14.78
CA ASP A 453 21.51 7.19 15.74
C ASP A 453 20.74 6.04 15.07
N ILE A 454 20.63 6.05 13.74
CA ILE A 454 19.85 5.08 12.96
C ILE A 454 20.76 4.25 12.04
N ASP A 455 21.73 4.88 11.39
CA ASP A 455 22.53 4.34 10.30
C ASP A 455 23.88 3.80 10.80
N TYR A 456 24.23 2.57 10.37
CA TYR A 456 25.56 2.03 10.67
C TYR A 456 26.63 2.60 9.72
N LEU A 457 27.10 3.81 10.01
CA LEU A 457 28.00 4.55 9.12
C LEU A 457 29.30 3.79 8.80
N ALA A 458 29.84 3.04 9.76
CA ALA A 458 31.06 2.23 9.58
C ALA A 458 30.89 1.05 8.61
N ALA A 459 29.65 0.67 8.30
CA ALA A 459 29.36 -0.39 7.34
C ALA A 459 29.16 0.11 5.91
N ILE A 460 29.25 1.42 5.67
CA ILE A 460 29.16 2.01 4.33
C ILE A 460 30.51 1.87 3.64
N ASP A 461 30.55 1.11 2.55
CA ASP A 461 31.79 0.67 1.90
C ASP A 461 31.87 1.01 0.41
N SER A 462 30.75 1.31 -0.25
CA SER A 462 30.77 1.66 -1.66
C SER A 462 29.72 2.69 -2.10
N ILE A 463 29.98 3.30 -3.26
CA ILE A 463 28.98 4.00 -4.05
C ILE A 463 28.56 3.11 -5.21
N VAL A 464 27.26 3.01 -5.44
CA VAL A 464 26.68 2.14 -6.47
C VAL A 464 25.76 2.92 -7.38
N ALA A 465 25.93 2.76 -8.69
CA ALA A 465 24.96 3.19 -9.69
C ALA A 465 24.20 1.98 -10.22
N LEU A 466 22.87 2.08 -10.28
CA LEU A 466 22.00 1.08 -10.91
C LEU A 466 21.18 1.75 -12.01
N ASP A 467 21.46 1.39 -13.26
CA ASP A 467 20.72 1.92 -14.39
C ASP A 467 19.42 1.16 -14.66
N ARG A 468 18.65 1.69 -15.60
CA ARG A 468 17.40 1.10 -16.04
C ARG A 468 17.58 -0.22 -16.78
N ASP A 469 18.74 -0.50 -17.38
CA ASP A 469 18.99 -1.67 -18.23
C ASP A 469 19.54 -2.87 -17.47
N GLY A 470 19.80 -2.70 -16.17
CA GLY A 470 20.26 -3.75 -15.26
C GLY A 470 21.76 -3.76 -15.04
N ARG A 471 22.48 -2.73 -15.53
CA ARG A 471 23.90 -2.57 -15.28
C ARG A 471 24.13 -1.98 -13.91
N LYS A 472 25.21 -2.41 -13.30
CA LYS A 472 25.67 -1.95 -11.99
C LYS A 472 27.07 -1.37 -12.12
N TRP A 473 27.31 -0.22 -11.53
CA TRP A 473 28.66 0.32 -11.32
C TRP A 473 28.90 0.40 -9.82
N GLU A 474 30.09 0.01 -9.38
CA GLU A 474 30.45 0.02 -7.96
C GLU A 474 31.88 0.52 -7.78
N GLY A 475 32.06 1.43 -6.83
CA GLY A 475 33.35 2.01 -6.46
C GLY A 475 33.46 2.16 -4.95
N ASP A 476 34.66 1.92 -4.43
CA ASP A 476 34.92 1.97 -2.99
C ASP A 476 34.82 3.41 -2.46
N VAL A 477 34.32 3.56 -1.23
CA VAL A 477 34.28 4.86 -0.53
C VAL A 477 35.16 4.81 0.70
N SER A 478 35.87 5.89 0.96
CA SER A 478 36.89 5.95 2.02
C SER A 478 36.53 6.90 3.14
N GLY A 479 35.65 7.88 2.89
CA GLY A 479 35.32 8.95 3.82
C GLY A 479 34.67 8.50 5.12
N PHE A 480 34.09 7.29 5.16
CA PHE A 480 33.49 6.73 6.39
C PHE A 480 34.51 6.01 7.30
N ASN A 481 35.70 5.67 6.79
CA ASN A 481 36.76 5.00 7.58
C ASN A 481 37.37 5.92 8.64
N GLU A 482 37.22 7.23 8.48
CA GLU A 482 37.79 8.26 9.37
C GLU A 482 36.83 8.70 10.47
N LEU A 483 35.60 8.15 10.52
CA LEU A 483 34.64 8.47 11.58
C LEU A 483 35.15 7.98 12.94
N PRO A 484 34.97 8.75 14.02
CA PRO A 484 35.32 8.31 15.37
C PRO A 484 34.62 6.97 15.70
N THR A 485 35.37 6.04 16.27
CA THR A 485 34.89 4.72 16.74
C THR A 485 33.80 4.81 17.81
N ASP A 486 33.58 6.00 18.38
CA ASP A 486 32.56 6.28 19.40
C ASP A 486 31.18 6.60 18.80
N SER A 487 30.98 6.39 17.50
CA SER A 487 29.64 6.47 16.89
C SER A 487 28.71 5.48 17.60
N PRO A 488 27.48 5.88 18.00
CA PRO A 488 26.54 4.98 18.66
C PRO A 488 26.39 3.71 17.83
N GLY A 489 26.43 2.56 18.52
CA GLY A 489 26.26 1.27 17.86
C GLY A 489 24.94 1.26 17.11
N TYR A 490 24.95 0.79 15.85
CA TYR A 490 23.75 0.62 15.06
C TYR A 490 22.69 -0.13 15.87
N ILE A 491 21.46 0.41 15.92
CA ILE A 491 20.33 -0.17 16.65
C ILE A 491 19.84 -1.41 15.87
N ALA A 492 20.67 -2.47 15.88
CA ALA A 492 20.41 -3.79 15.31
C ALA A 492 19.65 -4.67 16.30
N THR A 493 18.44 -4.28 16.66
CA THR A 493 17.50 -5.24 17.23
C THR A 493 16.34 -5.29 16.28
N ALA A 494 16.12 -6.45 15.64
CA ALA A 494 14.91 -6.68 14.87
C ALA A 494 13.73 -6.26 15.74
N VAL A 495 13.06 -5.16 15.39
CA VAL A 495 12.05 -4.55 16.26
C VAL A 495 11.03 -5.64 16.57
N PRO A 496 10.90 -6.04 17.86
CA PRO A 496 9.98 -7.09 18.24
C PRO A 496 8.60 -6.73 17.72
N LYS A 497 7.87 -7.73 17.24
CA LYS A 497 6.46 -7.51 16.89
C LYS A 497 5.79 -6.89 18.11
N LEU A 498 5.15 -5.74 17.92
CA LEU A 498 4.41 -5.07 18.99
C LEU A 498 3.29 -6.01 19.47
N GLN A 499 3.07 -6.09 20.79
CA GLN A 499 2.14 -7.03 21.39
C GLN A 499 1.15 -6.29 22.28
N VAL A 500 -0.10 -6.75 22.23
CA VAL A 500 -1.08 -6.49 23.28
C VAL A 500 -1.19 -7.79 24.08
N GLU A 501 -1.08 -7.70 25.41
CA GLU A 501 -0.82 -8.84 26.32
C GLU A 501 0.64 -9.33 26.34
N THR A 502 1.46 -8.65 27.15
CA THR A 502 2.85 -8.99 27.43
C THR A 502 2.99 -9.68 28.78
N SER A 503 4.01 -10.54 28.93
CA SER A 503 4.32 -11.20 30.21
C SER A 503 5.06 -10.29 31.21
N GLY A 504 5.64 -9.19 30.73
CA GLY A 504 6.35 -8.17 31.50
C GLY A 504 6.58 -6.90 30.67
N PRO A 505 7.51 -6.02 31.08
CA PRO A 505 7.97 -4.91 30.26
C PRO A 505 8.64 -5.40 28.97
N HIS A 506 8.35 -4.72 27.86
CA HIS A 506 8.96 -4.91 26.55
C HIS A 506 9.53 -3.59 26.06
N GLU A 507 10.55 -3.68 25.24
CA GLU A 507 11.15 -2.55 24.54
C GLU A 507 10.73 -2.59 23.06
N HIS A 508 10.38 -1.44 22.50
CA HIS A 508 10.04 -1.29 21.10
C HIS A 508 10.64 -0.01 20.52
N THR A 509 11.43 -0.16 19.45
CA THR A 509 12.06 0.98 18.78
C THR A 509 11.12 1.57 17.74
N ILE A 510 10.96 2.90 17.80
CA ILE A 510 10.32 3.70 16.77
C ILE A 510 11.36 4.56 16.09
N VAL A 511 11.32 4.52 14.76
CA VAL A 511 12.05 5.41 13.87
C VAL A 511 11.06 6.22 13.05
N SER A 512 11.27 7.52 13.02
CA SER A 512 10.56 8.51 12.19
C SER A 512 11.58 9.58 11.79
N HIS A 513 11.63 9.90 10.50
CA HIS A 513 12.60 10.86 9.96
C HIS A 513 14.04 10.59 10.44
N ASP A 514 14.66 11.55 11.13
CA ASP A 514 16.00 11.48 11.69
C ASP A 514 16.02 11.06 13.18
N LYS A 515 14.86 10.78 13.76
CA LYS A 515 14.70 10.46 15.18
C LYS A 515 14.46 8.98 15.41
N VAL A 516 15.00 8.52 16.53
CA VAL A 516 14.78 7.18 17.06
C VAL A 516 14.46 7.26 18.55
N ALA A 517 13.46 6.50 18.99
CA ALA A 517 13.16 6.31 20.39
C ALA A 517 13.02 4.82 20.68
N SER A 518 13.60 4.40 21.80
CA SER A 518 13.31 3.10 22.39
C SER A 518 12.28 3.28 23.49
N ILE A 519 11.12 2.65 23.31
CA ILE A 519 9.96 2.86 24.19
C ILE A 519 9.73 1.58 24.99
N HIS A 520 9.79 1.70 26.31
CA HIS A 520 9.40 0.63 27.21
C HIS A 520 7.91 0.66 27.46
N TYR A 521 7.28 -0.51 27.42
CA TYR A 521 5.86 -0.63 27.68
C TYR A 521 5.51 -2.00 28.26
N VAL A 522 4.36 -2.07 28.91
CA VAL A 522 3.71 -3.31 29.32
C VAL A 522 2.24 -3.23 28.95
N SER A 523 1.66 -4.30 28.44
CA SER A 523 0.24 -4.34 28.08
C SER A 523 -0.42 -5.58 28.63
N ARG A 524 -1.65 -5.45 29.14
CA ARG A 524 -2.45 -6.57 29.66
C ARG A 524 -3.90 -6.43 29.22
N ARG A 525 -4.60 -7.56 29.24
CA ARG A 525 -6.04 -7.58 29.08
C ARG A 525 -6.72 -7.01 30.32
N GLY A 526 -7.60 -6.03 30.12
CA GLY A 526 -8.47 -5.49 31.17
C GLY A 526 -9.62 -6.43 31.49
N LEU A 527 -10.30 -6.19 32.62
CA LEU A 527 -11.54 -6.90 32.97
C LEU A 527 -12.77 -6.35 32.25
N GLY A 528 -12.62 -5.19 31.61
CA GLY A 528 -13.67 -4.54 30.85
C GLY A 528 -13.96 -5.17 29.49
N SER A 529 -15.09 -4.79 28.90
CA SER A 529 -15.56 -5.28 27.60
C SER A 529 -15.57 -4.23 26.49
N ASP A 530 -15.24 -2.97 26.81
CA ASP A 530 -15.27 -1.90 25.82
C ASP A 530 -14.17 -2.13 24.79
N ASP A 531 -14.50 -1.91 23.52
CA ASP A 531 -13.57 -2.06 22.39
C ASP A 531 -12.58 -0.88 22.33
N CYS A 532 -11.80 -0.76 23.40
CA CYS A 532 -10.88 0.31 23.71
C CYS A 532 -9.55 -0.27 24.24
N ILE A 533 -8.45 0.36 23.87
CA ILE A 533 -7.18 0.25 24.60
C ILE A 533 -6.94 1.53 25.40
N GLU A 534 -6.79 1.38 26.71
CA GLU A 534 -6.42 2.48 27.60
C GLU A 534 -4.89 2.49 27.75
N VAL A 535 -4.24 3.60 27.41
CA VAL A 535 -2.79 3.76 27.44
C VAL A 535 -2.40 4.80 28.48
N HIS A 536 -1.71 4.36 29.52
CA HIS A 536 -1.17 5.20 30.58
C HIS A 536 0.25 5.61 30.23
N ILE A 537 0.50 6.92 30.19
CA ILE A 537 1.83 7.49 30.09
C ILE A 537 2.38 7.68 31.50
N VAL A 538 3.51 7.04 31.80
CA VAL A 538 4.11 6.99 33.14
C VAL A 538 5.62 7.23 33.07
N GLU A 539 6.21 7.72 34.15
CA GLU A 539 7.66 7.98 34.22
C GLU A 539 8.47 6.70 34.42
N ASP A 540 7.95 5.75 35.20
CA ASP A 540 8.61 4.50 35.53
C ASP A 540 7.58 3.37 35.69
N LEU A 541 7.72 2.32 34.89
CA LEU A 541 6.81 1.17 34.88
C LEU A 541 6.80 0.40 36.19
N ASN A 542 7.86 0.48 37.00
CA ASN A 542 7.98 -0.24 38.27
C ASN A 542 7.05 0.31 39.35
N TYR A 543 6.62 1.57 39.25
CA TYR A 543 5.73 2.21 40.22
C TYR A 543 4.26 2.24 39.77
N PHE A 544 3.96 1.84 38.54
CA PHE A 544 2.60 1.82 38.03
C PHE A 544 1.87 0.52 38.36
N ASP A 545 0.75 0.59 39.10
CA ASP A 545 -0.11 -0.57 39.37
C ASP A 545 -0.99 -0.93 38.17
N LEU A 546 -0.39 -1.59 37.18
CA LEU A 546 -1.11 -2.08 36.01
C LEU A 546 -2.26 -3.03 36.37
N ASN A 547 -2.13 -3.82 37.44
CA ASN A 547 -3.19 -4.75 37.86
C ASN A 547 -4.37 -4.01 38.50
N GLY A 548 -4.11 -2.91 39.22
CA GLY A 548 -5.12 -1.95 39.65
C GLY A 548 -5.86 -1.37 38.47
N ALA A 549 -5.14 -0.77 37.52
CA ALA A 549 -5.72 -0.17 36.31
C ALA A 549 -6.56 -1.18 35.50
N CYS A 550 -6.09 -2.42 35.30
CA CYS A 550 -6.86 -3.47 34.63
C CYS A 550 -8.17 -3.87 35.35
N ARG A 551 -8.25 -3.68 36.67
CA ARG A 551 -9.46 -3.98 37.47
C ARG A 551 -10.46 -2.84 37.45
N GLU A 552 -9.99 -1.60 37.31
CA GLU A 552 -10.82 -0.40 37.38
C GLU A 552 -11.31 0.08 36.01
N THR A 553 -10.59 -0.26 34.94
CA THR A 553 -10.97 0.14 33.58
C THR A 553 -12.18 -0.62 33.05
N THR A 554 -12.90 0.02 32.12
CA THR A 554 -13.88 -0.64 31.25
C THR A 554 -13.29 -1.09 29.91
N ALA A 555 -12.04 -0.72 29.62
CA ALA A 555 -11.34 -1.06 28.38
C ALA A 555 -10.93 -2.55 28.30
N ARG A 556 -10.92 -3.08 27.07
CA ARG A 556 -10.47 -4.46 26.77
C ARG A 556 -8.98 -4.65 27.03
N PHE A 557 -8.17 -3.64 26.75
CA PHE A 557 -6.73 -3.66 26.99
C PHE A 557 -6.28 -2.44 27.78
N VAL A 558 -5.29 -2.63 28.63
CA VAL A 558 -4.56 -1.55 29.31
C VAL A 558 -3.10 -1.68 28.94
N ALA A 559 -2.47 -0.58 28.57
CA ALA A 559 -1.04 -0.48 28.40
C ALA A 559 -0.47 0.63 29.28
N ALA A 560 0.74 0.45 29.79
CA ALA A 560 1.53 1.50 30.39
C ALA A 560 2.79 1.70 29.54
N VAL A 561 3.13 2.95 29.27
CA VAL A 561 4.24 3.38 28.42
C VAL A 561 5.15 4.28 29.22
N GLU A 562 6.40 3.85 29.37
CA GLU A 562 7.45 4.57 30.08
C GLU A 562 7.98 5.71 29.21
N THR A 563 7.85 6.94 29.66
CA THR A 563 8.54 8.08 29.07
C THR A 563 8.53 9.28 30.02
N THR A 564 9.54 10.13 29.92
CA THR A 564 9.61 11.43 30.61
C THR A 564 9.11 12.59 29.74
N GLN A 565 8.86 12.35 28.45
CA GLN A 565 8.36 13.34 27.49
C GLN A 565 7.32 12.72 26.55
N VAL A 566 6.25 13.45 26.24
CA VAL A 566 5.32 13.05 25.18
C VAL A 566 5.67 13.83 23.94
N ASP A 567 6.31 13.15 23.02
CA ASP A 567 6.69 13.66 21.72
C ASP A 567 5.95 12.89 20.60
N GLU A 568 6.24 13.27 19.35
CA GLU A 568 5.65 12.64 18.17
C GLU A 568 5.95 11.13 18.07
N LEU A 569 7.06 10.64 18.65
CA LEU A 569 7.41 9.23 18.62
C LEU A 569 6.56 8.43 19.61
N VAL A 570 6.27 8.99 20.79
CA VAL A 570 5.32 8.40 21.75
C VAL A 570 3.91 8.40 21.15
N GLU A 571 3.47 9.47 20.51
CA GLU A 571 2.16 9.49 19.82
C GLU A 571 2.08 8.43 18.71
N LEU A 572 3.15 8.29 17.91
CA LEU A 572 3.26 7.24 16.90
C LEU A 572 3.21 5.85 17.54
N PHE A 573 3.86 5.65 18.69
CA PHE A 573 3.80 4.39 19.44
C PHE A 573 2.40 4.05 19.93
N VAL A 574 1.71 5.01 20.54
CA VAL A 574 0.32 4.84 21.01
C VAL A 574 -0.59 4.50 19.83
N SER A 575 -0.42 5.17 18.70
CA SER A 575 -1.13 4.85 17.46
C SER A 575 -0.87 3.39 17.03
N ARG A 576 0.40 2.94 17.06
CA ARG A 576 0.76 1.55 16.74
C ARG A 576 0.16 0.54 17.72
N LEU A 577 0.14 0.82 19.02
CA LEU A 577 -0.52 -0.03 20.01
C LEU A 577 -2.02 -0.12 19.75
N HIS A 578 -2.67 0.99 19.46
CA HIS A 578 -4.09 1.01 19.08
C HIS A 578 -4.37 0.12 17.87
N ILE A 579 -3.55 0.24 16.84
CA ILE A 579 -3.66 -0.56 15.62
C ILE A 579 -3.52 -2.06 15.90
N VAL A 580 -2.49 -2.46 16.66
CA VAL A 580 -2.23 -3.87 16.99
C VAL A 580 -3.27 -4.44 17.96
N SER A 581 -3.83 -3.61 18.83
CA SER A 581 -4.90 -3.99 19.76
C SER A 581 -6.20 -4.37 19.06
N ALA A 582 -6.38 -3.94 17.80
CA ALA A 582 -7.61 -4.08 17.05
C ALA A 582 -8.86 -3.55 17.79
N CYS A 583 -8.69 -2.55 18.64
CA CYS A 583 -9.80 -1.84 19.29
C CYS A 583 -10.38 -0.79 18.34
N GLU A 584 -11.63 -0.42 18.55
CA GLU A 584 -12.28 0.70 17.85
C GLU A 584 -11.73 2.06 18.33
N SER A 585 -11.30 2.13 19.59
CA SER A 585 -10.85 3.37 20.23
C SER A 585 -9.59 3.21 21.07
N VAL A 586 -8.95 4.34 21.36
CA VAL A 586 -7.82 4.49 22.28
C VAL A 586 -8.11 5.62 23.25
N ALA A 587 -7.87 5.39 24.54
CA ALA A 587 -7.91 6.42 25.58
C ALA A 587 -6.50 6.62 26.13
N ILE A 588 -6.03 7.87 26.19
CA ILE A 588 -4.71 8.20 26.75
C ILE A 588 -4.90 8.81 28.14
N ARG A 589 -4.18 8.28 29.14
CA ARG A 589 -4.15 8.78 30.51
C ARG A 589 -2.75 9.24 30.87
N TYR A 590 -2.66 10.35 31.58
CA TYR A 590 -1.42 10.84 32.17
C TYR A 590 -1.48 10.64 33.66
N ASP A 591 -0.49 9.96 34.22
CA ASP A 591 -0.43 9.71 35.67
C ASP A 591 -0.17 11.03 36.44
N PRO A 592 -0.75 11.21 37.65
CA PRO A 592 -0.55 12.41 38.48
C PRO A 592 0.91 12.85 38.69
N SER A 593 1.88 11.94 38.75
CA SER A 593 3.31 12.33 38.85
C SER A 593 3.77 13.19 37.67
N TYR A 594 3.22 12.91 36.49
CA TYR A 594 3.50 13.62 35.24
C TYR A 594 2.85 15.03 35.20
N SER A 595 1.74 15.23 35.93
CA SER A 595 1.03 16.51 36.00
C SER A 595 1.77 17.57 36.82
N GLU A 596 2.62 17.15 37.77
CA GLU A 596 3.50 18.07 38.54
C GLU A 596 4.65 18.63 37.69
N LEU A 597 5.13 17.88 36.68
CA LEU A 597 6.14 18.34 35.74
C LEU A 597 5.59 19.33 34.70
N LEU A 598 4.40 19.09 34.16
CA LEU A 598 3.72 20.02 33.24
C LEU A 598 3.37 21.37 33.91
N SER A 599 3.19 21.37 35.23
CA SER A 599 2.94 22.58 36.03
C SER A 599 4.22 23.29 36.50
N SER A 600 5.41 22.71 36.26
CA SER A 600 6.71 23.27 36.67
C SER A 600 7.33 24.30 35.69
N GLY A 601 6.61 24.66 34.61
CA GLY A 601 6.87 25.90 33.86
C GLY A 601 7.95 25.84 32.78
N LEU A 602 8.24 24.66 32.23
CA LEU A 602 8.94 24.53 30.95
C LEU A 602 7.97 23.83 29.99
N PHE A 603 7.72 24.45 28.84
CA PHE A 603 6.86 24.04 27.73
C PHE A 603 5.42 24.60 27.68
N THR A 604 5.21 25.42 26.64
CA THR A 604 3.93 25.88 26.11
C THR A 604 3.30 24.78 25.24
N SER A 605 2.05 24.43 25.51
CA SER A 605 1.24 23.59 24.63
C SER A 605 1.03 24.26 23.27
N SER A 606 1.62 23.73 22.19
CA SER A 606 1.21 24.09 20.82
C SER A 606 0.03 23.21 20.41
N SER A 607 -1.15 23.52 20.92
CA SER A 607 -2.42 22.98 20.42
C SER A 607 -3.26 24.13 19.86
N GLN A 608 -2.91 24.57 18.66
CA GLN A 608 -3.74 25.37 17.76
C GLN A 608 -3.10 25.31 16.37
N PHE A 609 -3.53 24.36 15.54
CA PHE A 609 -3.43 24.53 14.09
C PHE A 609 -4.53 25.52 13.71
N ASP A 610 -4.20 26.80 13.76
CA ASP A 610 -4.98 27.85 13.13
C ASP A 610 -4.73 27.79 11.62
N ASP A 611 -5.82 27.63 10.88
CA ASP A 611 -5.99 28.10 9.52
C ASP A 611 -5.71 29.62 9.46
N SER A 612 -4.72 30.06 8.69
CA SER A 612 -4.84 31.23 7.80
C SER A 612 -3.56 31.56 7.01
N ASP A 613 -3.81 31.89 5.73
CA ASP A 613 -3.07 32.78 4.84
C ASP A 613 -1.67 32.40 4.30
N ALA A 614 -1.70 31.88 3.06
CA ALA A 614 -0.79 32.34 2.02
C ALA A 614 -1.56 32.56 0.70
N SER A 615 -2.19 33.72 0.58
CA SER A 615 -2.56 34.31 -0.69
C SER A 615 -1.28 34.64 -1.48
N LEU A 616 -1.05 33.95 -2.59
CA LEU A 616 -0.15 34.44 -3.63
C LEU A 616 -0.88 34.41 -4.98
N SER A 617 -1.41 35.58 -5.34
CA SER A 617 -1.70 35.92 -6.71
C SER A 617 -0.40 35.90 -7.52
N SER A 618 -0.35 35.14 -8.62
CA SER A 618 0.58 35.44 -9.70
C SER A 618 -0.21 35.67 -10.99
N THR A 619 -0.17 36.94 -11.38
CA THR A 619 -0.54 37.48 -12.66
C THR A 619 0.31 36.86 -13.78
N ARG A 620 -0.35 36.55 -14.89
CA ARG A 620 0.12 36.52 -16.30
C ARG A 620 1.62 36.72 -16.55
N HIS A 621 2.24 35.74 -17.20
CA HIS A 621 2.65 35.85 -18.60
C HIS A 621 2.64 34.50 -19.30
#